data_AF-A0A559RYQ1-F1
#
_entry.id   AF-A0A559RYQ1-F1
#
_cell.length_a   1.000
_cell.length_b   1.000
_cell.length_c   1.000
_cell.angle_alpha   90.00
_cell.angle_beta   90.00
_cell.angle_gamma   90.00
#
_symmetry.space_group_name_H-M   'P 1'
#
loop_
_entity.id
_entity.type
_entity.pdbx_description
1 polymer ?
#
loop_
_entity_poly.entity_id
_entity_poly.type
_entity_poly.pdbx_seq_one_letter_code
_entity_poly.pdbx_strand_id
1 'polypeptide(L)'
;MLNMNQFHKAFKLNNKSFSTVKELLDYSSSVDESTYSFLSEWFNEDDFILVQTSGSTGKPKPIKVKKEFAINSAITTSDYFDLKENTKALLCLSTDYIAGKMMLVRALTLGWQLDIVSPGLNPLEENSTGYDFSAMVPMQLENSLDKLHFIRKLIVGGGVVSRSLKDKIQSTETQIFATYGMTETVTHIAIKKLNHFNVVNSRAIEKSFYQTLPSISIYKDHRNCLVIEAPKVSNEIIFTNDVVQLISDTKFEWLGRFDNVINSGGIKLHSEKIEEKLLSVINQRFFVAGIADEKFGEKLVLCIEKNVTSSSIEKSQVENDIKSLTSLSQYEIPKEIYFVESFIETETKKIQRNKTLDLVV
;
A
#
# COMPACT_ATOMS: atom_id res chain seq x y z
N MET A 1 -24.33 -18.70 6.86
CA MET A 1 -23.94 -17.34 7.26
C MET A 1 -23.53 -17.40 8.72
N LEU A 2 -22.29 -17.01 9.05
CA LEU A 2 -21.92 -16.75 10.43
C LEU A 2 -22.88 -15.67 10.96
N ASN A 3 -23.48 -15.89 12.13
CA ASN A 3 -24.18 -14.82 12.82
C ASN A 3 -23.16 -13.72 13.08
N MET A 4 -23.43 -12.46 12.71
CA MET A 4 -22.43 -11.37 12.79
C MET A 4 -21.89 -11.16 14.22
N ASN A 5 -22.63 -11.64 15.22
CA ASN A 5 -22.25 -11.61 16.64
C ASN A 5 -21.52 -12.89 17.12
N GLN A 6 -21.00 -13.70 16.20
CA GLN A 6 -20.23 -14.90 16.49
C GLN A 6 -18.93 -14.92 15.67
N PHE A 7 -17.91 -15.55 16.23
CA PHE A 7 -16.66 -15.83 15.52
C PHE A 7 -16.50 -17.33 15.27
N HIS A 8 -15.64 -17.67 14.33
CA HIS A 8 -15.37 -19.04 13.94
C HIS A 8 -14.79 -19.86 15.11
N LYS A 9 -15.27 -21.08 15.34
CA LYS A 9 -14.87 -21.91 16.51
C LYS A 9 -13.37 -22.24 16.58
N ALA A 10 -12.72 -22.34 15.42
CA ALA A 10 -11.28 -22.57 15.32
C ALA A 10 -10.42 -21.31 15.53
N PHE A 11 -11.02 -20.12 15.67
CA PHE A 11 -10.29 -18.87 15.88
C PHE A 11 -9.43 -18.94 17.15
N LYS A 12 -8.19 -18.48 17.02
CA LYS A 12 -7.29 -18.26 18.16
C LYS A 12 -6.65 -16.89 18.09
N LEU A 13 -6.42 -16.29 19.25
CA LEU A 13 -5.65 -15.06 19.43
C LEU A 13 -4.47 -15.33 20.36
N ASN A 14 -3.24 -15.13 19.90
CA ASN A 14 -2.02 -15.43 20.65
C ASN A 14 -2.05 -16.84 21.26
N ASN A 15 -2.39 -17.83 20.42
CA ASN A 15 -2.56 -19.24 20.78
C ASN A 15 -3.67 -19.55 21.81
N LYS A 16 -4.50 -18.59 22.22
CA LYS A 16 -5.67 -18.82 23.09
C LYS A 16 -6.95 -19.02 22.30
N SER A 17 -7.80 -19.93 22.76
CA SER A 17 -9.15 -20.17 22.21
C SER A 17 -10.20 -19.58 23.16
N PHE A 18 -11.37 -19.24 22.62
CA PHE A 18 -12.44 -18.57 23.37
C PHE A 18 -13.78 -19.27 23.11
N SER A 19 -14.58 -19.45 24.15
CA SER A 19 -15.91 -20.06 24.05
C SER A 19 -17.00 -19.01 23.88
N THR A 20 -16.73 -17.77 24.32
CA THR A 20 -17.69 -16.66 24.26
C THR A 20 -17.01 -15.36 23.78
N VAL A 21 -17.82 -14.44 23.24
CA VAL A 21 -17.35 -13.09 22.89
C VAL A 21 -16.82 -12.35 24.12
N LYS A 22 -17.45 -12.56 25.29
CA LYS A 22 -17.00 -11.95 26.55
C LYS A 22 -15.58 -12.37 26.91
N GLU A 23 -15.26 -13.67 26.86
CA GLU A 23 -13.90 -14.17 27.13
C GLU A 23 -12.85 -13.56 26.17
N LEU A 24 -13.22 -13.43 24.89
CA LEU A 24 -12.36 -12.79 23.90
C LEU A 24 -12.11 -11.31 24.22
N LEU A 25 -13.18 -10.55 24.53
CA LEU A 25 -13.07 -9.13 24.88
C LEU A 25 -12.22 -8.94 26.15
N ASP A 26 -12.49 -9.72 27.20
CA ASP A 26 -11.72 -9.67 28.46
C ASP A 26 -10.23 -9.92 28.19
N TYR A 27 -9.88 -10.92 27.37
CA TYR A 27 -8.48 -11.18 27.02
C TYR A 27 -7.88 -10.08 26.14
N SER A 28 -8.62 -9.57 25.15
CA SER A 28 -8.12 -8.55 24.22
C SER A 28 -7.70 -7.26 24.91
N SER A 29 -8.33 -6.91 26.05
CA SER A 29 -7.93 -5.77 26.89
C SER A 29 -6.50 -5.90 27.44
N SER A 30 -5.99 -7.13 27.58
CA SER A 30 -4.60 -7.41 27.99
C SER A 30 -3.61 -7.48 26.83
N VAL A 31 -4.09 -7.50 25.57
CA VAL A 31 -3.24 -7.49 24.38
C VAL A 31 -2.81 -6.05 24.09
N ASP A 32 -3.78 -5.19 23.76
CA ASP A 32 -3.59 -3.74 23.63
C ASP A 32 -4.96 -3.04 23.52
N GLU A 33 -4.98 -1.72 23.79
CA GLU A 33 -6.21 -0.91 23.79
C GLU A 33 -6.90 -0.86 22.42
N SER A 34 -6.13 -0.80 21.33
CA SER A 34 -6.67 -0.66 19.97
C SER A 34 -7.35 -1.96 19.50
N THR A 35 -6.78 -3.12 19.84
CA THR A 35 -7.39 -4.43 19.60
C THR A 35 -8.69 -4.60 20.38
N TYR A 36 -8.70 -4.26 21.68
CA TYR A 36 -9.91 -4.30 22.50
C TYR A 36 -11.01 -3.37 21.97
N SER A 37 -10.64 -2.13 21.63
CA SER A 37 -11.55 -1.13 21.08
C SER A 37 -12.19 -1.62 19.78
N PHE A 38 -11.39 -2.15 18.85
CA PHE A 38 -11.91 -2.70 17.61
C PHE A 38 -12.80 -3.93 17.82
N LEU A 39 -12.41 -4.88 18.68
CA LEU A 39 -13.24 -6.07 18.92
C LEU A 39 -14.56 -5.70 19.60
N SER A 40 -14.55 -4.72 20.51
CA SER A 40 -15.77 -4.19 21.13
C SER A 40 -16.70 -3.56 20.09
N GLU A 41 -16.15 -2.79 19.15
CA GLU A 41 -16.87 -2.25 17.99
C GLU A 41 -17.39 -3.39 17.07
N TRP A 42 -16.57 -4.40 16.79
CA TRP A 42 -16.94 -5.50 15.90
C TRP A 42 -18.13 -6.32 16.41
N PHE A 43 -18.22 -6.55 17.71
CA PHE A 43 -19.29 -7.34 18.33
C PHE A 43 -20.46 -6.51 18.89
N ASN A 44 -20.48 -5.20 18.68
CA ASN A 44 -21.63 -4.37 19.02
C ASN A 44 -22.82 -4.62 18.06
N GLU A 45 -23.95 -3.96 18.33
CA GLU A 45 -25.19 -4.11 17.55
C GLU A 45 -25.17 -3.41 16.18
N ASP A 46 -24.19 -2.54 15.91
CA ASP A 46 -24.11 -1.83 14.64
C ASP A 46 -23.78 -2.79 13.49
N ASP A 47 -24.29 -2.53 12.29
CA ASP A 47 -23.96 -3.30 11.08
C ASP A 47 -22.70 -2.79 10.36
N PHE A 48 -22.00 -1.82 10.95
CA PHE A 48 -20.81 -1.18 10.41
C PHE A 48 -19.67 -1.06 11.45
N ILE A 49 -18.47 -0.77 10.95
CA ILE A 49 -17.31 -0.32 11.72
C ILE A 49 -16.88 1.05 11.21
N LEU A 50 -16.32 1.87 12.09
CA LEU A 50 -15.73 3.16 11.77
C LEU A 50 -14.28 2.99 11.36
N VAL A 51 -13.93 3.63 10.25
CA VAL A 51 -12.60 3.55 9.68
C VAL A 51 -12.14 4.95 9.34
N GLN A 52 -10.94 5.33 9.77
CA GLN A 52 -10.38 6.62 9.38
C GLN A 52 -9.69 6.50 8.02
N THR A 53 -9.99 7.45 7.14
CA THR A 53 -9.17 7.66 5.94
C THR A 53 -7.96 8.49 6.28
N SER A 54 -6.83 8.23 5.62
CA SER A 54 -5.61 9.02 5.76
C SER A 54 -5.72 10.46 5.20
N GLY A 55 -6.88 10.82 4.63
CA GLY A 55 -7.25 12.17 4.18
C GLY A 55 -6.20 12.81 3.27
N SER A 56 -6.35 12.71 1.94
CA SER A 56 -5.46 13.44 1.01
C SER A 56 -5.46 14.96 1.23
N THR A 57 -6.52 15.50 1.83
CA THR A 57 -6.72 16.91 2.17
C THR A 57 -6.34 17.27 3.63
N GLY A 58 -5.71 16.35 4.37
CA GLY A 58 -5.10 16.61 5.68
C GLY A 58 -6.00 16.41 6.91
N LYS A 59 -7.33 16.32 6.78
CA LYS A 59 -8.22 15.96 7.90
C LYS A 59 -8.79 14.55 7.68
N PRO A 60 -8.49 13.57 8.55
CA PRO A 60 -9.11 12.25 8.51
C PRO A 60 -10.64 12.37 8.54
N LYS A 61 -11.32 11.64 7.66
CA LYS A 61 -12.78 11.51 7.68
C LYS A 61 -13.16 10.10 8.08
N PRO A 62 -14.06 9.92 9.06
CA PRO A 62 -14.60 8.61 9.39
C PRO A 62 -15.48 8.11 8.24
N ILE A 63 -15.23 6.88 7.80
CA ILE A 63 -16.05 6.14 6.84
C ILE A 63 -16.69 4.98 7.59
N LYS A 64 -17.97 4.76 7.34
CA LYS A 64 -18.69 3.57 7.80
C LYS A 64 -18.47 2.44 6.80
N VAL A 65 -17.86 1.35 7.26
CA VAL A 65 -17.70 0.13 6.47
C VAL A 65 -18.64 -0.93 7.02
N LYS A 66 -19.52 -1.49 6.20
CA LYS A 66 -20.41 -2.58 6.63
C LYS A 66 -19.61 -3.80 7.09
N LYS A 67 -20.01 -4.42 8.19
CA LYS A 67 -19.42 -5.68 8.68
C LYS A 67 -19.52 -6.79 7.62
N GLU A 68 -20.62 -6.82 6.87
CA GLU A 68 -20.81 -7.70 5.70
C GLU A 68 -19.71 -7.53 4.64
N PHE A 69 -19.37 -6.29 4.30
CA PHE A 69 -18.32 -6.00 3.30
C PHE A 69 -16.93 -6.43 3.80
N ALA A 70 -16.66 -6.25 5.09
CA ALA A 70 -15.44 -6.74 5.72
C ALA A 70 -15.36 -8.28 5.69
N ILE A 71 -16.45 -8.98 5.97
CA ILE A 71 -16.54 -10.44 5.86
C ILE A 71 -16.31 -10.90 4.42
N ASN A 72 -16.97 -10.28 3.44
CA ASN A 72 -16.80 -10.61 2.03
C ASN A 72 -15.37 -10.39 1.53
N SER A 73 -14.73 -9.31 1.98
CA SER A 73 -13.31 -9.00 1.73
C SER A 73 -12.38 -10.07 2.33
N ALA A 74 -12.66 -10.53 3.55
CA ALA A 74 -11.95 -11.63 4.20
C ALA A 74 -12.05 -12.94 3.40
N ILE A 75 -13.27 -13.35 3.02
CA ILE A 75 -13.51 -14.55 2.22
C ILE A 75 -12.78 -14.48 0.87
N THR A 76 -12.89 -13.35 0.18
CA THR A 76 -12.23 -13.18 -1.13
C THR A 76 -10.70 -13.26 -1.02
N THR A 77 -10.11 -12.73 0.07
CA THR A 77 -8.68 -12.88 0.36
C THR A 77 -8.31 -14.36 0.56
N SER A 78 -9.10 -15.08 1.34
CA SER A 78 -8.90 -16.51 1.64
C SER A 78 -8.97 -17.37 0.39
N ASP A 79 -9.98 -17.15 -0.46
CA ASP A 79 -10.16 -17.90 -1.71
C ASP A 79 -9.00 -17.66 -2.67
N TYR A 80 -8.58 -16.39 -2.85
CA TYR A 80 -7.50 -16.05 -3.76
C TYR A 80 -6.16 -16.65 -3.33
N PHE A 81 -5.83 -16.55 -2.04
CA PHE A 81 -4.56 -17.04 -1.50
C PHE A 81 -4.63 -18.49 -1.03
N ASP A 82 -5.75 -19.19 -1.17
CA ASP A 82 -5.95 -20.54 -0.65
C ASP A 82 -5.59 -20.68 0.85
N LEU A 83 -6.12 -19.77 1.68
CA LEU A 83 -5.85 -19.71 3.12
C LEU A 83 -7.05 -20.26 3.90
N LYS A 84 -6.96 -21.51 4.36
CA LYS A 84 -8.08 -22.24 4.97
C LYS A 84 -8.22 -21.97 6.47
N GLU A 85 -9.22 -22.61 7.08
CA GLU A 85 -9.31 -22.73 8.54
C GLU A 85 -7.98 -23.20 9.13
N ASN A 86 -7.63 -22.73 10.33
CA ASN A 86 -6.37 -22.99 11.02
C ASN A 86 -5.12 -22.38 10.38
N THR A 87 -5.25 -21.54 9.34
CA THR A 87 -4.14 -20.69 8.86
C THR A 87 -3.52 -19.95 10.03
N LYS A 88 -2.21 -20.03 10.19
CA LYS A 88 -1.48 -19.26 11.19
C LYS A 88 -1.02 -17.93 10.59
N ALA A 89 -1.47 -16.82 11.16
CA ALA A 89 -1.20 -15.49 10.62
C ALA A 89 -0.55 -14.57 11.66
N LEU A 90 0.30 -13.66 11.18
CA LEU A 90 0.93 -12.61 11.99
C LEU A 90 0.28 -11.26 11.70
N LEU A 91 -0.22 -10.61 12.75
CA LEU A 91 -0.64 -9.20 12.73
C LEU A 91 0.44 -8.33 13.36
N CYS A 92 1.08 -7.50 12.52
CA CYS A 92 2.08 -6.50 12.92
C CYS A 92 1.75 -5.08 12.44
N LEU A 93 0.48 -4.83 12.11
CA LEU A 93 -0.06 -3.55 11.68
C LEU A 93 -0.98 -3.02 12.78
N SER A 94 -1.04 -1.69 12.97
CA SER A 94 -1.96 -1.09 13.94
C SER A 94 -3.43 -1.37 13.55
N THR A 95 -4.21 -1.75 14.55
CA THR A 95 -5.66 -1.95 14.50
C THR A 95 -6.47 -0.65 14.57
N ASP A 96 -5.80 0.50 14.65
CA ASP A 96 -6.42 1.81 14.43
C ASP A 96 -6.79 2.01 12.94
N TYR A 97 -6.07 1.33 12.05
CA TYR A 97 -6.25 1.40 10.61
C TYR A 97 -6.89 0.14 10.04
N ILE A 98 -7.56 0.29 8.90
CA ILE A 98 -8.29 -0.80 8.25
C ILE A 98 -7.45 -2.03 7.95
N ALA A 99 -6.15 -1.84 7.68
CA ALA A 99 -5.24 -2.93 7.37
C ALA A 99 -5.07 -3.88 8.58
N GLY A 100 -4.91 -3.35 9.79
CA GLY A 100 -4.84 -4.15 11.02
C GLY A 100 -6.20 -4.73 11.40
N LYS A 101 -7.27 -3.90 11.39
CA LYS A 101 -8.65 -4.36 11.65
C LYS A 101 -9.01 -5.58 10.79
N MET A 102 -8.61 -5.57 9.52
CA MET A 102 -8.95 -6.64 8.58
C MET A 102 -8.17 -7.94 8.78
N MET A 103 -7.01 -7.92 9.44
CA MET A 103 -6.36 -9.17 9.87
C MET A 103 -7.17 -9.85 10.98
N LEU A 104 -7.73 -9.07 11.91
CA LEU A 104 -8.66 -9.58 12.92
C LEU A 104 -9.95 -10.09 12.27
N VAL A 105 -10.59 -9.32 11.37
CA VAL A 105 -11.81 -9.78 10.68
C VAL A 105 -11.57 -11.09 9.92
N ARG A 106 -10.46 -11.21 9.19
CA ARG A 106 -10.08 -12.46 8.50
C ARG A 106 -9.99 -13.61 9.50
N ALA A 107 -9.28 -13.42 10.60
CA ALA A 107 -9.09 -14.49 11.57
C ALA A 107 -10.40 -14.92 12.26
N LEU A 108 -11.23 -13.96 12.66
CA LEU A 108 -12.55 -14.19 13.26
C LEU A 108 -13.50 -14.90 12.29
N THR A 109 -13.48 -14.50 11.01
CA THR A 109 -14.38 -15.03 9.97
C THR A 109 -13.97 -16.44 9.53
N LEU A 110 -12.67 -16.66 9.36
CA LEU A 110 -12.13 -17.83 8.68
C LEU A 110 -11.53 -18.87 9.63
N GLY A 111 -11.54 -18.61 10.94
CA GLY A 111 -10.99 -19.54 11.94
C GLY A 111 -9.47 -19.61 11.88
N TRP A 112 -8.79 -18.48 11.72
CA TRP A 112 -7.33 -18.43 11.74
C TRP A 112 -6.79 -18.38 13.16
N GLN A 113 -5.52 -18.74 13.29
CA GLN A 113 -4.73 -18.52 14.50
C GLN A 113 -3.93 -17.24 14.31
N LEU A 114 -4.33 -16.15 14.97
CA LEU A 114 -3.69 -14.85 14.82
C LEU A 114 -2.77 -14.58 15.99
N ASP A 115 -1.48 -14.38 15.70
CA ASP A 115 -0.54 -13.82 16.66
C ASP A 115 -0.41 -12.32 16.43
N ILE A 116 -0.51 -11.53 17.49
CA ILE A 116 -0.36 -10.07 17.47
C ILE A 116 0.99 -9.71 18.08
N VAL A 117 1.73 -8.87 17.36
CA VAL A 117 2.92 -8.18 17.88
C VAL A 117 2.71 -6.68 17.81
N SER A 118 3.39 -5.94 18.68
CA SER A 118 3.34 -4.48 18.67
C SER A 118 3.71 -3.94 17.28
N PRO A 119 2.93 -3.00 16.71
CA PRO A 119 3.27 -2.37 15.45
C PRO A 119 4.64 -1.69 15.55
N GLY A 120 5.54 -2.04 14.65
CA GLY A 120 6.91 -1.55 14.68
C GLY A 120 7.62 -1.73 13.35
N LEU A 121 8.85 -1.21 13.27
CA LEU A 121 9.69 -1.30 12.07
C LEU A 121 10.21 -2.72 11.82
N ASN A 122 10.42 -3.51 12.88
CA ASN A 122 11.03 -4.85 12.80
C ASN A 122 10.07 -5.92 13.36
N PRO A 123 8.98 -6.25 12.65
CA PRO A 123 7.92 -7.12 13.19
C PRO A 123 8.35 -8.58 13.45
N LEU A 124 9.50 -9.00 12.91
CA LEU A 124 10.06 -10.34 13.08
C LEU A 124 11.31 -10.37 13.98
N GLU A 125 11.71 -9.25 14.60
CA GLU A 125 12.98 -9.17 15.35
C GLU A 125 13.11 -10.22 16.46
N GLU A 126 12.03 -10.45 17.22
CA GLU A 126 11.99 -11.44 18.31
C GLU A 126 11.15 -12.69 17.96
N ASN A 127 10.75 -12.84 16.69
CA ASN A 127 9.83 -13.89 16.26
C ASN A 127 10.54 -14.93 15.39
N SER A 128 10.47 -16.21 15.81
CA SER A 128 10.96 -17.37 15.07
C SER A 128 9.85 -18.35 14.68
N THR A 129 8.60 -17.92 14.81
CA THR A 129 7.41 -18.70 14.52
C THR A 129 7.13 -18.72 13.03
N GLY A 130 6.82 -19.91 12.48
CA GLY A 130 6.32 -20.04 11.11
C GLY A 130 4.87 -19.58 10.96
N TYR A 131 4.60 -18.76 9.95
CA TYR A 131 3.30 -18.20 9.58
C TYR A 131 2.95 -18.54 8.14
N ASP A 132 1.69 -18.90 7.90
CA ASP A 132 1.16 -19.06 6.56
C ASP A 132 0.94 -17.72 5.87
N PHE A 133 0.58 -16.68 6.64
CA PHE A 133 0.17 -15.39 6.10
C PHE A 133 0.55 -14.21 6.99
N SER A 134 0.92 -13.08 6.38
CA SER A 134 1.02 -11.79 7.07
C SER A 134 0.76 -10.63 6.11
N ALA A 135 0.59 -9.44 6.68
CA ALA A 135 0.44 -8.18 5.96
C ALA A 135 1.40 -7.14 6.53
N MET A 136 2.12 -6.43 5.65
CA MET A 136 3.13 -5.43 6.03
C MET A 136 3.05 -4.16 5.17
N VAL A 137 3.69 -3.09 5.63
CA VAL A 137 4.07 -1.94 4.79
C VAL A 137 5.47 -2.14 4.19
N PRO A 138 5.87 -1.42 3.11
CA PRO A 138 7.17 -1.63 2.47
C PRO A 138 8.36 -1.54 3.42
N MET A 139 8.34 -0.63 4.39
CA MET A 139 9.42 -0.47 5.37
C MET A 139 9.56 -1.71 6.28
N GLN A 140 8.45 -2.28 6.72
CA GLN A 140 8.46 -3.51 7.53
C GLN A 140 8.99 -4.70 6.73
N LEU A 141 8.63 -4.80 5.45
CA LEU A 141 9.20 -5.79 4.53
C LEU A 141 10.73 -5.61 4.40
N GLU A 142 11.20 -4.39 4.16
CA GLU A 142 12.63 -4.11 4.02
C GLU A 142 13.44 -4.47 5.27
N ASN A 143 12.89 -4.20 6.45
CA ASN A 143 13.53 -4.55 7.72
C ASN A 143 13.36 -6.02 8.14
N SER A 144 12.61 -6.82 7.39
CA SER A 144 12.37 -8.24 7.69
C SER A 144 13.08 -9.20 6.75
N LEU A 145 13.90 -8.70 5.80
CA LEU A 145 14.45 -9.47 4.68
C LEU A 145 15.15 -10.78 5.09
N ASP A 146 15.91 -10.75 6.18
CA ASP A 146 16.66 -11.89 6.72
C ASP A 146 15.75 -12.97 7.35
N LYS A 147 14.55 -12.59 7.77
CA LYS A 147 13.58 -13.43 8.47
C LYS A 147 12.32 -13.76 7.67
N LEU A 148 12.23 -13.31 6.42
CA LEU A 148 11.07 -13.53 5.57
C LEU A 148 10.67 -15.01 5.45
N HIS A 149 11.64 -15.93 5.48
CA HIS A 149 11.41 -17.38 5.40
C HIS A 149 10.46 -17.93 6.49
N PHE A 150 10.24 -17.20 7.59
CA PHE A 150 9.21 -17.54 8.58
C PHE A 150 7.77 -17.27 8.09
N ILE A 151 7.57 -16.53 7.00
CA ILE A 151 6.27 -16.22 6.43
C ILE A 151 6.17 -16.86 5.05
N ARG A 152 5.12 -17.65 4.83
CA ARG A 152 4.87 -18.31 3.53
C ARG A 152 4.31 -17.35 2.48
N LYS A 153 3.27 -16.57 2.82
CA LYS A 153 2.64 -15.57 1.92
C LYS A 153 2.57 -14.22 2.61
N LEU A 154 3.03 -13.19 1.92
CA LEU A 154 3.05 -11.82 2.44
C LEU A 154 2.35 -10.87 1.47
N ILE A 155 1.35 -10.15 1.96
CA ILE A 155 0.81 -8.99 1.25
C ILE A 155 1.46 -7.70 1.74
N VAL A 156 1.75 -6.81 0.81
CA VAL A 156 2.34 -5.49 1.07
C VAL A 156 1.36 -4.43 0.61
N GLY A 157 0.98 -3.55 1.53
CA GLY A 157 0.03 -2.46 1.28
C GLY A 157 0.56 -1.13 1.80
N GLY A 158 -0.24 -0.07 1.65
CA GLY A 158 0.06 1.24 2.23
C GLY A 158 1.15 2.05 1.53
N GLY A 159 1.78 1.52 0.47
CA GLY A 159 2.79 2.24 -0.30
C GLY A 159 3.32 1.43 -1.48
N VAL A 160 4.10 2.10 -2.33
CA VAL A 160 4.77 1.46 -3.47
C VAL A 160 6.03 0.75 -2.97
N VAL A 161 6.21 -0.51 -3.38
CA VAL A 161 7.46 -1.25 -3.15
C VAL A 161 8.50 -0.75 -4.15
N SER A 162 9.63 -0.23 -3.63
CA SER A 162 10.70 0.34 -4.44
C SER A 162 11.35 -0.71 -5.35
N ARG A 163 12.02 -0.28 -6.43
CA ARG A 163 12.74 -1.18 -7.33
C ARG A 163 13.85 -1.94 -6.60
N SER A 164 14.65 -1.23 -5.80
CA SER A 164 15.69 -1.84 -4.96
C SER A 164 15.13 -2.93 -4.04
N LEU A 165 13.99 -2.67 -3.39
CA LEU A 165 13.36 -3.68 -2.54
C LEU A 165 12.81 -4.86 -3.34
N LYS A 166 12.20 -4.62 -4.52
CA LYS A 166 11.78 -5.70 -5.45
C LYS A 166 12.96 -6.58 -5.85
N ASP A 167 14.12 -6.01 -6.10
CA ASP A 167 15.32 -6.76 -6.48
C ASP A 167 15.80 -7.65 -5.30
N LYS A 168 15.83 -7.11 -4.07
CA LYS A 168 16.21 -7.84 -2.85
C LYS A 168 15.31 -9.04 -2.54
N ILE A 169 14.01 -8.96 -2.86
CA ILE A 169 13.05 -10.03 -2.51
C ILE A 169 12.95 -11.16 -3.54
N GLN A 170 13.59 -11.07 -4.71
CA GLN A 170 13.43 -12.05 -5.78
C GLN A 170 13.81 -13.49 -5.37
N SER A 171 14.85 -13.63 -4.53
CA SER A 171 15.40 -14.90 -4.08
C SER A 171 14.82 -15.43 -2.77
N THR A 172 13.91 -14.69 -2.12
CA THR A 172 13.29 -15.11 -0.85
C THR A 172 12.30 -16.23 -1.08
N GLU A 173 12.12 -17.17 -0.14
CA GLU A 173 11.17 -18.28 -0.29
C GLU A 173 9.70 -17.83 -0.19
N THR A 174 9.45 -16.78 0.59
CA THR A 174 8.14 -16.17 0.78
C THR A 174 7.53 -15.73 -0.54
N GLN A 175 6.23 -15.98 -0.74
CA GLN A 175 5.51 -15.41 -1.88
C GLN A 175 5.02 -14.01 -1.51
N ILE A 176 5.50 -12.98 -2.23
CA ILE A 176 5.24 -11.58 -1.88
C ILE A 176 4.37 -10.91 -2.94
N PHE A 177 3.35 -10.19 -2.48
CA PHE A 177 2.38 -9.52 -3.35
C PHE A 177 2.14 -8.09 -2.91
N ALA A 178 2.10 -7.15 -3.85
CA ALA A 178 1.53 -5.82 -3.63
C ALA A 178 0.01 -5.89 -3.73
N THR A 179 -0.65 -5.06 -2.94
CA THR A 179 -2.10 -4.91 -2.95
C THR A 179 -2.48 -3.52 -3.43
N TYR A 180 -3.53 -3.44 -4.25
CA TYR A 180 -4.17 -2.18 -4.62
C TYR A 180 -5.58 -2.15 -4.02
N GLY A 181 -5.87 -1.09 -3.27
CA GLY A 181 -7.10 -0.93 -2.52
C GLY A 181 -7.13 0.38 -1.75
N MET A 182 -8.29 0.70 -1.20
CA MET A 182 -8.57 1.90 -0.43
C MET A 182 -9.61 1.62 0.65
N THR A 183 -9.87 2.59 1.53
CA THR A 183 -10.85 2.43 2.61
C THR A 183 -12.26 2.19 2.06
N GLU A 184 -12.61 2.84 0.95
CA GLU A 184 -13.88 2.74 0.24
C GLU A 184 -14.14 1.33 -0.32
N THR A 185 -13.07 0.55 -0.56
CA THR A 185 -13.14 -0.86 -0.97
C THR A 185 -12.87 -1.82 0.18
N VAL A 186 -12.90 -1.33 1.42
CA VAL A 186 -12.48 -2.01 2.66
C VAL A 186 -10.98 -2.33 2.68
N THR A 187 -10.49 -3.16 1.76
CA THR A 187 -9.05 -3.38 1.56
C THR A 187 -8.73 -3.48 0.07
N HIS A 188 -8.06 -4.54 -0.34
CA HIS A 188 -7.55 -4.73 -1.69
C HIS A 188 -8.61 -5.29 -2.61
N ILE A 189 -8.65 -4.76 -3.84
CA ILE A 189 -9.47 -5.25 -4.95
C ILE A 189 -8.63 -5.83 -6.08
N ALA A 190 -7.31 -5.60 -6.03
CA ALA A 190 -6.37 -6.18 -6.97
C ALA A 190 -5.04 -6.50 -6.29
N ILE A 191 -4.36 -7.50 -6.84
CA ILE A 191 -3.12 -8.08 -6.33
C ILE A 191 -2.08 -8.12 -7.45
N LYS A 192 -0.84 -7.81 -7.12
CA LYS A 192 0.31 -7.86 -8.03
C LYS A 192 1.42 -8.69 -7.41
N LYS A 193 1.85 -9.77 -8.06
CA LYS A 193 3.02 -10.55 -7.61
C LYS A 193 4.27 -9.66 -7.64
N LEU A 194 5.17 -9.81 -6.66
CA LEU A 194 6.38 -8.99 -6.53
C LEU A 194 7.69 -9.77 -6.66
N ASN A 195 7.68 -11.09 -6.44
CA ASN A 195 8.88 -11.91 -6.53
C ASN A 195 8.66 -13.24 -7.26
N HIS A 196 9.72 -14.05 -7.32
CA HIS A 196 9.78 -15.30 -8.09
C HIS A 196 9.43 -15.09 -9.56
N PHE A 197 10.00 -14.05 -10.16
CA PHE A 197 9.97 -13.89 -11.61
C PHE A 197 11.18 -14.58 -12.22
N ASN A 198 10.97 -15.23 -13.36
CA ASN A 198 12.09 -15.75 -14.13
C ASN A 198 12.93 -14.58 -14.64
N VAL A 199 14.25 -14.69 -14.54
CA VAL A 199 15.16 -13.74 -15.19
C VAL A 199 15.08 -14.01 -16.69
N VAL A 200 14.28 -13.23 -17.41
CA VAL A 200 14.26 -13.28 -18.87
C VAL A 200 15.41 -12.41 -19.38
N ASN A 201 16.46 -13.06 -19.92
CA ASN A 201 17.57 -12.42 -20.65
C ASN A 201 18.24 -11.22 -19.94
N SER A 202 18.70 -11.42 -18.71
CA SER A 202 19.69 -10.58 -18.01
C SER A 202 19.38 -9.08 -17.82
N ARG A 203 18.22 -8.54 -18.24
CA ARG A 203 17.91 -7.10 -18.13
C ARG A 203 16.44 -6.73 -17.87
N ALA A 204 15.51 -7.67 -17.78
CA ALA A 204 14.13 -7.33 -17.45
C ALA A 204 13.45 -8.42 -16.61
N ILE A 205 12.99 -8.04 -15.41
CA ILE A 205 12.01 -8.80 -14.65
C ILE A 205 10.71 -8.82 -15.46
N GLU A 206 10.03 -9.96 -15.52
CA GLU A 206 8.71 -10.10 -16.14
C GLU A 206 7.78 -8.97 -15.65
N LYS A 207 7.12 -8.26 -16.59
CA LYS A 207 6.20 -7.18 -16.21
C LYS A 207 5.01 -7.77 -15.45
N SER A 208 4.98 -7.50 -14.16
CA SER A 208 3.85 -7.84 -13.29
C SER A 208 2.85 -6.69 -13.23
N PHE A 209 1.57 -7.01 -13.39
CA PHE A 209 0.45 -6.07 -13.36
C PHE A 209 -0.46 -6.35 -12.17
N TYR A 210 -1.27 -5.36 -11.77
CA TYR A 210 -2.34 -5.62 -10.82
C TYR A 210 -3.43 -6.43 -11.52
N GLN A 211 -3.76 -7.58 -10.94
CA GLN A 211 -4.85 -8.45 -11.32
C GLN A 211 -6.00 -8.26 -10.33
N THR A 212 -7.21 -7.99 -10.82
CA THR A 212 -8.38 -7.85 -9.95
C THR A 212 -8.76 -9.17 -9.30
N LEU A 213 -9.30 -9.07 -8.09
CA LEU A 213 -9.97 -10.17 -7.40
C LEU A 213 -11.26 -10.57 -8.14
N PRO A 214 -11.78 -11.78 -7.91
CA PRO A 214 -13.05 -12.20 -8.50
C PRO A 214 -14.20 -11.24 -8.20
N SER A 215 -15.13 -11.09 -9.13
CA SER A 215 -16.31 -10.20 -9.02
C SER A 215 -16.00 -8.69 -8.93
N ILE A 216 -14.81 -8.27 -9.37
CA ILE A 216 -14.44 -6.86 -9.52
C ILE A 216 -14.39 -6.51 -11.00
N SER A 217 -15.14 -5.48 -11.40
CA SER A 217 -15.08 -4.90 -12.75
C SER A 217 -14.32 -3.58 -12.70
N ILE A 218 -13.51 -3.33 -13.73
CA ILE A 218 -12.73 -2.10 -13.86
C ILE A 218 -12.86 -1.49 -15.24
N TYR A 219 -12.83 -0.17 -15.31
CA TYR A 219 -12.75 0.60 -16.55
C TYR A 219 -12.07 1.95 -16.31
N LYS A 220 -12.02 2.80 -17.33
CA LYS A 220 -11.45 4.15 -17.24
C LYS A 220 -12.53 5.22 -17.41
N ASP A 221 -12.41 6.30 -16.65
CA ASP A 221 -13.15 7.53 -16.93
C ASP A 221 -12.47 8.36 -18.03
N HIS A 222 -13.04 9.53 -18.33
CA HIS A 222 -12.51 10.46 -19.34
C HIS A 222 -11.12 11.03 -19.00
N ARG A 223 -10.67 10.93 -17.75
CA ARG A 223 -9.34 11.36 -17.27
C ARG A 223 -8.30 10.25 -17.41
N ASN A 224 -8.71 9.05 -17.86
CA ASN A 224 -7.96 7.80 -17.78
C ASN A 224 -7.72 7.31 -16.34
N CYS A 225 -8.55 7.77 -15.39
CA CYS A 225 -8.51 7.26 -14.02
C CYS A 225 -9.29 5.96 -13.91
N LEU A 226 -8.83 5.08 -13.02
CA LEU A 226 -9.48 3.80 -12.75
C LEU A 226 -10.86 4.05 -12.13
N VAL A 227 -11.87 3.36 -12.67
CA VAL A 227 -13.20 3.25 -12.08
C VAL A 227 -13.42 1.80 -11.68
N ILE A 228 -13.94 1.59 -10.46
CA ILE A 228 -14.03 0.29 -9.82
C ILE A 228 -15.48 0.01 -9.47
N GLU A 229 -15.98 -1.16 -9.90
CA GLU A 229 -17.24 -1.73 -9.44
C GLU A 229 -16.94 -2.99 -8.63
N ALA A 230 -17.31 -2.96 -7.35
CA ALA A 230 -16.94 -3.98 -6.37
C ALA A 230 -18.14 -4.36 -5.48
N PRO A 231 -19.21 -4.96 -6.04
CA PRO A 231 -20.51 -5.10 -5.37
C PRO A 231 -20.47 -5.89 -4.05
N LYS A 232 -19.45 -6.72 -3.84
CA LYS A 232 -19.27 -7.47 -2.59
C LYS A 232 -18.73 -6.62 -1.44
N VAL A 233 -18.12 -5.47 -1.73
CA VAL A 233 -17.41 -4.63 -0.74
C VAL A 233 -17.78 -3.14 -0.82
N SER A 234 -18.57 -2.74 -1.81
CA SER A 234 -19.08 -1.38 -1.98
C SER A 234 -20.45 -1.42 -2.68
N ASN A 235 -21.36 -0.55 -2.26
CA ASN A 235 -22.63 -0.31 -2.95
C ASN A 235 -22.51 0.75 -4.06
N GLU A 236 -21.40 1.48 -4.10
CA GLU A 236 -21.18 2.58 -5.02
C GLU A 236 -20.11 2.22 -6.05
N ILE A 237 -20.24 2.84 -7.22
CA ILE A 237 -19.18 2.87 -8.23
C ILE A 237 -18.11 3.85 -7.75
N ILE A 238 -16.87 3.38 -7.64
CA ILE A 238 -15.77 4.16 -7.08
C ILE A 238 -14.97 4.78 -8.22
N PHE A 239 -15.07 6.11 -8.33
CA PHE A 239 -14.23 6.91 -9.22
C PHE A 239 -12.95 7.29 -8.49
N THR A 240 -11.83 6.74 -8.94
CA THR A 240 -10.53 7.07 -8.34
C THR A 240 -9.93 8.32 -8.98
N ASN A 241 -8.82 8.80 -8.40
CA ASN A 241 -7.91 9.74 -9.04
C ASN A 241 -6.58 9.03 -9.40
N ASP A 242 -6.64 7.74 -9.69
CA ASP A 242 -5.47 6.93 -10.05
C ASP A 242 -5.45 6.72 -11.55
N VAL A 243 -4.47 7.29 -12.24
CA VAL A 243 -4.29 7.10 -13.68
C VAL A 243 -3.74 5.71 -13.95
N VAL A 244 -4.37 4.98 -14.86
CA VAL A 244 -4.03 3.59 -15.16
C VAL A 244 -3.93 3.33 -16.65
N GLN A 245 -3.13 2.32 -17.00
CA GLN A 245 -3.22 1.64 -18.29
C GLN A 245 -3.92 0.30 -18.08
N LEU A 246 -5.08 0.10 -18.72
CA LEU A 246 -5.73 -1.21 -18.75
C LEU A 246 -4.95 -2.15 -19.68
N ILE A 247 -4.65 -3.34 -19.18
CA ILE A 247 -3.99 -4.43 -19.91
C ILE A 247 -5.04 -5.45 -20.39
N SER A 248 -6.11 -5.62 -19.61
CA SER A 248 -7.30 -6.40 -19.93
C SER A 248 -8.44 -5.96 -19.01
N ASP A 249 -9.63 -6.55 -19.16
CA ASP A 249 -10.80 -6.28 -18.31
C ASP A 249 -10.55 -6.59 -16.81
N THR A 250 -9.50 -7.34 -16.48
CA THR A 250 -9.15 -7.70 -15.11
C THR A 250 -7.71 -7.34 -14.74
N LYS A 251 -6.97 -6.64 -15.60
CA LYS A 251 -5.55 -6.29 -15.34
C LYS A 251 -5.26 -4.84 -15.67
N PHE A 252 -4.48 -4.17 -14.83
CA PHE A 252 -4.05 -2.81 -15.08
C PHE A 252 -2.63 -2.52 -14.54
N GLU A 253 -2.00 -1.53 -15.15
CA GLU A 253 -0.82 -0.87 -14.63
C GLU A 253 -1.21 0.45 -13.99
N TRP A 254 -0.85 0.66 -12.73
CA TRP A 254 -0.96 1.96 -12.08
C TRP A 254 0.18 2.88 -12.54
N LEU A 255 -0.20 4.06 -13.03
CA LEU A 255 0.73 5.05 -13.58
C LEU A 255 1.04 6.17 -12.59
N GLY A 256 0.11 6.51 -11.70
CA GLY A 256 0.30 7.59 -10.75
C GLY A 256 -1.02 8.24 -10.37
N ARG A 257 -0.97 9.30 -9.55
CA ARG A 257 -2.14 10.12 -9.25
C ARG A 257 -2.41 11.11 -10.36
N PHE A 258 -3.67 11.31 -10.69
CA PHE A 258 -4.11 12.32 -11.64
C PHE A 258 -3.68 13.73 -11.20
N ASP A 259 -3.78 14.00 -9.89
CA ASP A 259 -3.37 15.26 -9.26
C ASP A 259 -1.88 15.59 -9.46
N ASN A 260 -1.07 14.59 -9.84
CA ASN A 260 0.37 14.70 -10.05
C ASN A 260 0.77 14.63 -11.54
N VAL A 261 -0.19 14.58 -12.47
CA VAL A 261 0.14 14.53 -13.91
C VAL A 261 0.62 15.91 -14.38
N ILE A 262 1.77 15.93 -15.04
CA ILE A 262 2.38 17.14 -15.60
C ILE A 262 2.11 17.17 -17.11
N ASN A 263 1.53 18.25 -17.62
CA ASN A 263 1.25 18.43 -19.05
C ASN A 263 2.34 19.30 -19.69
N SER A 264 3.40 18.66 -20.19
CA SER A 264 4.56 19.35 -20.77
C SER A 264 4.57 19.25 -22.28
N GLY A 265 4.33 20.36 -22.98
CA GLY A 265 4.35 20.44 -24.44
C GLY A 265 3.33 19.50 -25.11
N GLY A 266 2.17 19.29 -24.47
CA GLY A 266 1.14 18.36 -24.93
C GLY A 266 1.37 16.89 -24.54
N ILE A 267 2.46 16.58 -23.82
CA ILE A 267 2.78 15.23 -23.35
C ILE A 267 2.40 15.11 -21.87
N LYS A 268 1.71 14.02 -21.52
CA LYS A 268 1.38 13.69 -20.13
C LYS A 268 2.55 12.94 -19.49
N LEU A 269 3.15 13.55 -18.49
CA LEU A 269 4.24 12.99 -17.71
C LEU A 269 3.68 12.54 -16.34
N HIS A 270 3.95 11.30 -15.96
CA HIS A 270 3.49 10.72 -14.70
C HIS A 270 4.59 10.81 -13.66
N SER A 271 4.44 11.70 -12.66
CA SER A 271 5.49 11.96 -11.66
C SER A 271 5.98 10.68 -11.00
N GLU A 272 5.10 9.78 -10.58
CA GLU A 272 5.48 8.57 -9.86
C GLU A 272 6.29 7.59 -10.73
N LYS A 273 6.07 7.55 -12.05
CA LYS A 273 6.89 6.75 -12.98
C LYS A 273 8.25 7.35 -13.20
N ILE A 274 8.34 8.67 -13.23
CA ILE A 274 9.62 9.39 -13.38
C ILE A 274 10.42 9.25 -12.09
N GLU A 275 9.77 9.40 -10.94
CA GLU A 275 10.37 9.18 -9.62
C GLU A 275 10.92 7.75 -9.47
N GLU A 276 10.18 6.72 -9.91
CA GLU A 276 10.66 5.32 -9.89
C GLU A 276 11.97 5.14 -10.68
N LYS A 277 12.15 5.88 -11.78
CA LYS A 277 13.39 5.87 -12.59
C LYS A 277 14.53 6.63 -11.91
N LEU A 278 14.21 7.74 -11.24
CA LEU A 278 15.21 8.62 -10.59
C LEU A 278 15.78 8.03 -9.29
N LEU A 279 15.08 7.08 -8.65
CA LEU A 279 15.56 6.39 -7.44
C LEU A 279 16.91 5.67 -7.60
N SER A 280 17.35 5.37 -8.83
CA SER A 280 18.67 4.76 -9.05
C SER A 280 19.84 5.72 -8.98
N VAL A 281 19.58 7.03 -9.01
CA VAL A 281 20.62 8.08 -9.01
C VAL A 281 20.44 9.11 -7.90
N ILE A 282 19.26 9.18 -7.27
CA ILE A 282 18.98 10.09 -6.16
C ILE A 282 18.70 9.27 -4.91
N ASN A 283 19.53 9.47 -3.88
CA ASN A 283 19.42 8.76 -2.60
C ASN A 283 18.64 9.56 -1.55
N GLN A 284 18.48 10.86 -1.75
CA GLN A 284 17.76 11.76 -0.85
C GLN A 284 16.26 11.67 -1.11
N ARG A 285 15.46 12.26 -0.21
CA ARG A 285 14.04 12.43 -0.48
C ARG A 285 13.87 13.44 -1.60
N PHE A 286 13.10 13.07 -2.61
CA PHE A 286 12.83 13.93 -3.75
C PHE A 286 11.40 13.71 -4.28
N PHE A 287 10.92 14.67 -5.07
CA PHE A 287 9.74 14.50 -5.92
C PHE A 287 9.88 15.30 -7.21
N VAL A 288 9.11 14.94 -8.23
CA VAL A 288 8.98 15.75 -9.45
C VAL A 288 7.60 16.40 -9.53
N ALA A 289 7.56 17.58 -10.14
CA ALA A 289 6.34 18.36 -10.30
C ALA A 289 6.36 19.19 -11.57
N GLY A 290 5.18 19.66 -11.98
CA GLY A 290 5.00 20.61 -13.06
C GLY A 290 4.94 22.02 -12.49
N ILE A 291 5.65 22.96 -13.11
CA ILE A 291 5.47 24.39 -12.85
C ILE A 291 5.14 25.10 -14.15
N ALA A 292 4.36 26.18 -14.06
CA ALA A 292 3.91 26.94 -15.22
C ALA A 292 5.11 27.42 -16.06
N ASP A 293 4.98 27.28 -17.38
CA ASP A 293 6.02 27.66 -18.33
C ASP A 293 5.38 28.12 -19.65
N GLU A 294 5.82 29.27 -20.18
CA GLU A 294 5.24 29.87 -21.39
C GLU A 294 5.39 28.97 -22.63
N LYS A 295 6.45 28.16 -22.71
CA LYS A 295 6.75 27.33 -23.87
C LYS A 295 6.08 25.97 -23.79
N PHE A 296 6.04 25.37 -22.61
CA PHE A 296 5.57 24.00 -22.42
C PHE A 296 4.17 23.90 -21.81
N GLY A 297 3.57 25.01 -21.37
CA GLY A 297 2.41 25.00 -20.47
C GLY A 297 2.87 24.67 -19.06
N GLU A 298 3.39 23.45 -18.85
CA GLU A 298 4.11 23.06 -17.64
C GLU A 298 5.49 22.50 -18.00
N LYS A 299 6.54 22.95 -17.29
CA LYS A 299 7.86 22.30 -17.33
C LYS A 299 8.03 21.37 -16.13
N LEU A 300 8.65 20.22 -16.37
CA LEU A 300 8.99 19.29 -15.29
C LEU A 300 10.19 19.81 -14.49
N VAL A 301 10.04 19.83 -13.17
CA VAL A 301 11.10 20.19 -12.22
C VAL A 301 11.30 19.09 -11.19
N LEU A 302 12.50 19.05 -10.63
CA LEU A 302 12.91 18.13 -9.56
C LEU A 302 13.15 18.92 -8.28
N CYS A 303 12.54 18.48 -7.18
CA CYS A 303 12.76 19.05 -5.85
C CYS A 303 13.42 18.00 -4.95
N ILE A 304 14.56 18.35 -4.34
CA ILE A 304 15.36 17.46 -3.49
C ILE A 304 15.44 18.06 -2.08
N GLU A 305 15.14 17.26 -1.06
CA GLU A 305 15.33 17.62 0.34
C GLU A 305 16.82 17.55 0.70
N LYS A 306 17.36 18.64 1.24
CA LYS A 306 18.75 18.68 1.71
C LYS A 306 18.90 17.78 2.92
N ASN A 307 19.93 16.94 2.91
CA ASN A 307 20.27 16.16 4.09
C ASN A 307 21.43 16.84 4.83
N VAL A 308 21.17 17.23 6.08
CA VAL A 308 22.14 17.90 6.98
C VAL A 308 23.43 17.09 7.17
N THR A 309 23.38 15.76 6.97
CA THR A 309 24.51 14.83 7.18
C THR A 309 25.29 14.48 5.92
N SER A 310 24.86 14.94 4.74
CA SER A 310 25.55 14.67 3.47
C SER A 310 26.42 15.85 3.07
N SER A 311 27.62 15.59 2.52
CA SER A 311 28.36 16.61 1.77
C SER A 311 27.44 17.27 0.75
N SER A 312 27.53 18.60 0.60
CA SER A 312 26.74 19.38 -0.36
C SER A 312 26.66 18.67 -1.71
N ILE A 313 25.46 18.21 -2.08
CA ILE A 313 25.24 17.58 -3.38
C ILE A 313 25.39 18.67 -4.44
N GLU A 314 26.37 18.51 -5.31
CA GLU A 314 26.53 19.43 -6.42
C GLU A 314 25.40 19.23 -7.43
N LYS A 315 24.69 20.31 -7.75
CA LYS A 315 23.62 20.32 -8.75
C LYS A 315 24.08 19.73 -10.09
N SER A 316 25.30 20.08 -10.51
CA SER A 316 25.96 19.57 -11.73
C SER A 316 26.06 18.04 -11.75
N GLN A 317 26.41 17.43 -10.60
CA GLN A 317 26.53 15.97 -10.49
C GLN A 317 25.16 15.31 -10.69
N VAL A 318 24.12 15.81 -9.99
CA VAL A 318 22.75 15.29 -10.14
C VAL A 318 22.26 15.42 -11.58
N GLU A 319 22.49 16.57 -12.23
CA GLU A 319 22.11 16.76 -13.62
C GLU A 319 22.80 15.76 -14.57
N ASN A 320 24.08 15.49 -14.35
CA ASN A 320 24.84 14.53 -15.15
C ASN A 320 24.33 13.10 -14.93
N ASP A 321 24.08 12.72 -13.68
CA ASP A 321 23.57 11.38 -13.35
C ASP A 321 22.19 11.15 -13.96
N ILE A 322 21.29 12.13 -13.88
CA ILE A 322 19.96 12.06 -14.51
C ILE A 322 20.08 11.94 -16.03
N LYS A 323 20.94 12.75 -16.67
CA LYS A 323 21.14 12.70 -18.13
C LYS A 323 21.74 11.37 -18.60
N SER A 324 22.48 10.67 -17.72
CA SER A 324 23.05 9.35 -18.03
C SER A 324 22.01 8.22 -18.03
N LEU A 325 20.81 8.45 -17.46
CA LEU A 325 19.75 7.45 -17.40
C LEU A 325 19.09 7.22 -18.77
N THR A 326 19.41 6.08 -19.38
CA THR A 326 18.77 5.62 -20.63
C THR A 326 17.28 5.30 -20.49
N SER A 327 16.77 5.18 -19.26
CA SER A 327 15.35 4.92 -18.97
C SER A 327 14.44 6.15 -19.05
N LEU A 328 15.02 7.37 -19.11
CA LEU A 328 14.28 8.62 -19.24
C LEU A 328 14.21 9.04 -20.70
N SER A 329 13.02 9.44 -21.16
CA SER A 329 12.89 10.16 -22.42
C SER A 329 13.34 11.62 -22.27
N GLN A 330 13.61 12.31 -23.38
CA GLN A 330 13.99 13.72 -23.38
C GLN A 330 12.98 14.66 -22.67
N TYR A 331 11.72 14.25 -22.59
CA TYR A 331 10.65 15.00 -21.94
C TYR A 331 10.59 14.76 -20.43
N GLU A 332 11.12 13.62 -19.97
CA GLU A 332 11.16 13.26 -18.55
C GLU A 332 12.40 13.79 -17.82
N ILE A 333 13.33 14.41 -18.55
CA ILE A 333 14.51 15.07 -17.96
C ILE A 333 14.05 16.42 -17.36
N PRO A 334 14.21 16.61 -16.02
CA PRO A 334 13.88 17.86 -15.35
C PRO A 334 14.57 19.05 -15.99
N LYS A 335 13.83 20.15 -16.17
CA LYS A 335 14.34 21.41 -16.71
C LYS A 335 15.05 22.24 -15.64
N GLU A 336 14.63 22.08 -14.38
CA GLU A 336 15.24 22.73 -13.22
C GLU A 336 15.27 21.78 -12.02
N ILE A 337 16.26 22.00 -11.15
CA ILE A 337 16.45 21.29 -9.88
C ILE A 337 16.49 22.32 -8.76
N TYR A 338 15.63 22.12 -7.76
CA TYR A 338 15.55 22.90 -6.53
C TYR A 338 15.95 22.07 -5.33
N PHE A 339 16.66 22.69 -4.39
CA PHE A 339 17.03 22.09 -3.11
C PHE A 339 16.32 22.83 -1.98
N VAL A 340 15.56 22.11 -1.15
CA VAL A 340 14.82 22.65 0.00
C VAL A 340 15.36 22.09 1.30
N GLU A 341 15.34 22.86 2.39
CA GLU A 341 15.81 22.40 3.70
C GLU A 341 14.99 21.21 4.23
N SER A 342 13.66 21.29 4.09
CA SER A 342 12.74 20.23 4.47
C SER A 342 11.46 20.28 3.64
N PHE A 343 10.85 19.12 3.43
CA PHE A 343 9.56 18.99 2.78
C PHE A 343 8.44 19.36 3.73
N ILE A 344 7.43 20.06 3.20
CA ILE A 344 6.18 20.29 3.91
C ILE A 344 5.38 18.99 3.85
N GLU A 345 5.02 18.45 5.01
CA GLU A 345 4.32 17.18 5.17
C GLU A 345 2.95 17.35 5.83
N THR A 346 2.06 16.38 5.66
CA THR A 346 0.87 16.22 6.50
C THR A 346 1.24 15.60 7.85
N GLU A 347 0.27 15.54 8.78
CA GLU A 347 0.40 14.78 10.03
C GLU A 347 0.75 13.29 9.79
N THR A 348 0.30 12.75 8.66
CA THR A 348 0.57 11.38 8.19
C THR A 348 1.87 11.25 7.39
N LYS A 349 2.78 12.25 7.45
CA LYS A 349 4.08 12.27 6.77
C LYS A 349 4.02 12.22 5.24
N LYS A 350 2.88 12.57 4.65
CA LYS A 350 2.72 12.69 3.20
C LYS A 350 3.25 14.03 2.72
N ILE A 351 4.11 14.02 1.70
CA ILE A 351 4.67 15.24 1.09
C ILE A 351 3.55 16.07 0.44
N GLN A 352 3.48 17.35 0.79
CA GLN A 352 2.60 18.36 0.18
C GLN A 352 3.37 19.09 -0.94
N ARG A 353 3.52 18.44 -2.10
CA ARG A 353 4.37 18.88 -3.23
C ARG A 353 4.21 20.36 -3.57
N ASN A 354 2.98 20.83 -3.79
CA ASN A 354 2.72 22.23 -4.17
C ASN A 354 3.18 23.20 -3.07
N LYS A 355 2.83 22.96 -1.81
CA LYS A 355 3.27 23.82 -0.69
C LYS A 355 4.78 23.83 -0.54
N THR A 356 5.44 22.69 -0.78
CA THR A 356 6.91 22.62 -0.75
C THR A 356 7.52 23.41 -1.91
N LEU A 357 6.91 23.41 -3.10
CA LEU A 357 7.38 24.19 -4.24
C LEU A 357 7.24 25.70 -4.01
N ASP A 358 6.19 26.15 -3.32
CA ASP A 358 5.99 27.57 -2.96
C ASP A 358 7.14 28.14 -2.10
N LEU A 359 8.04 27.29 -1.57
CA LEU A 359 9.25 27.72 -0.85
C LEU A 359 10.40 28.14 -1.77
N VAL A 360 10.37 27.73 -3.05
CA VAL A 360 11.51 27.81 -3.99
C VAL A 360 11.16 28.32 -5.38
N VAL A 361 9.87 28.41 -5.70
CA VAL A 361 9.31 28.96 -6.94
C VAL A 361 8.44 30.15 -6.56
#